data_AF-A0A7Y1FIT3-F1
#
_entry.id   AF-A0A7Y1FIT3-F1
#
_cell.length_a   1.000
_cell.length_b   1.000
_cell.length_c   1.000
_cell.angle_alpha   90.00
_cell.angle_beta   90.00
_cell.angle_gamma   90.00
#
_symmetry.space_group_name_H-M   'P 1'
#
loop_
_entity.id
_entity.type
_entity.pdbx_description
1 polymer ?
#
loop_
_entity_poly.entity_id
_entity_poly.type
_entity_poly.pdbx_seq_one_letter_code
_entity_poly.pdbx_strand_id
1 'polypeptide(L)'
;MELVYTNQFDGFEPGKRYRVPGLFRSIERDATAVTVVGDYPEIVTAYEDTGVDVEVVALPELVVVGAQAVASGEQSKLLADLQAESGAMVLLIDGLEAGEIHRPDSGELALRLFDVLGTIHASVGELTTERDGLALTVDALRAEVEALKKFALTPPDDETGEISALKAKLDEAKIQYRANASKESLEKLVAELTKE
;
A
#
# COMPACT_ATOMS: atom_id res chain seq x y z
N MET A 1 31.47 45.49 -43.27
CA MET A 1 31.28 44.08 -42.86
C MET A 1 29.79 43.79 -42.79
N GLU A 2 29.34 42.59 -43.15
CA GLU A 2 27.91 42.20 -43.07
C GLU A 2 27.60 41.52 -41.74
N LEU A 3 26.56 42.00 -41.06
CA LEU A 3 26.13 41.51 -39.75
C LEU A 3 24.70 40.96 -39.85
N VAL A 4 24.46 39.81 -39.24
CA VAL A 4 23.14 39.16 -39.21
C VAL A 4 22.74 38.89 -37.77
N TYR A 5 21.63 39.49 -37.33
CA TYR A 5 21.00 39.20 -36.05
C TYR A 5 19.95 38.10 -36.24
N THR A 6 20.21 36.92 -35.70
CA THR A 6 19.32 35.75 -35.83
C THR A 6 19.40 34.84 -34.60
N ASN A 7 18.31 34.13 -34.32
CA ASN A 7 18.26 33.02 -33.35
C ASN A 7 18.28 31.65 -34.04
N GLN A 8 18.55 31.59 -35.35
CA GLN A 8 18.68 30.34 -36.09
C GLN A 8 19.95 29.58 -35.66
N PHE A 9 19.88 28.26 -35.77
CA PHE A 9 21.00 27.36 -35.42
C PHE A 9 21.68 26.76 -36.66
N ASP A 10 21.21 27.08 -37.86
CA ASP A 10 21.69 26.59 -39.14
C ASP A 10 21.60 27.68 -40.24
N GLY A 11 22.01 27.34 -41.48
CA GLY A 11 21.93 28.26 -42.62
C GLY A 11 22.99 29.37 -42.65
N PHE A 12 24.09 29.21 -41.91
CA PHE A 12 25.14 30.23 -41.83
C PHE A 12 25.97 30.32 -43.12
N GLU A 13 26.03 31.52 -43.69
CA GLU A 13 26.82 31.83 -44.87
C GLU A 13 28.25 32.26 -44.48
N PRO A 14 29.27 31.73 -45.18
CA PRO A 14 30.65 32.12 -44.95
C PRO A 14 30.87 33.58 -45.36
N GLY A 15 31.46 34.37 -44.46
CA GLY A 15 31.76 35.79 -44.69
C GLY A 15 30.83 36.78 -43.98
N LYS A 16 29.69 36.30 -43.46
CA LYS A 16 28.78 37.08 -42.61
C LYS A 16 29.10 36.87 -41.13
N ARG A 17 28.91 37.90 -40.30
CA ARG A 17 29.02 37.77 -38.84
C ARG A 17 27.64 37.62 -38.23
N TYR A 18 27.47 36.61 -37.40
CA TYR A 18 26.20 36.32 -36.75
C TYR A 18 26.19 36.78 -35.28
N ARG A 19 25.08 37.35 -34.86
CA ARG A 19 24.83 37.80 -33.49
C ARG A 19 23.45 37.37 -33.03
N VAL A 20 23.34 37.15 -31.73
CA VAL A 20 22.07 36.87 -31.07
C VAL A 20 21.39 38.21 -30.77
N PRO A 21 20.19 38.47 -31.30
CA PRO A 21 19.45 39.72 -31.04
C PRO A 21 19.30 40.05 -29.55
N GLY A 22 19.02 39.05 -28.72
CA GLY A 22 18.85 39.22 -27.26
C GLY A 22 20.13 39.62 -26.50
N LEU A 23 21.30 39.66 -27.15
CA LEU A 23 22.57 40.12 -26.57
C LEU A 23 22.98 41.49 -27.09
N PHE A 24 22.11 42.20 -27.81
CA PHE A 24 22.38 43.53 -28.31
C PHE A 24 22.64 44.52 -27.15
N ARG A 25 23.75 45.25 -27.24
CA ARG A 25 24.16 46.26 -26.25
C ARG A 25 24.62 47.57 -26.91
N SER A 26 25.18 47.49 -28.11
CA SER A 26 25.65 48.63 -28.88
C SER A 26 25.86 48.22 -30.35
N ILE A 27 25.87 49.21 -31.25
CA ILE A 27 26.23 49.01 -32.65
C ILE A 27 27.70 48.61 -32.84
N GLU A 28 27.94 47.75 -33.84
CA GLU A 28 29.28 47.46 -34.36
C GLU A 28 29.62 48.48 -35.46
N ARG A 29 30.64 49.32 -35.21
CA ARG A 29 31.02 50.45 -36.10
C ARG A 29 31.56 50.03 -37.47
N ASP A 30 32.00 48.78 -37.61
CA ASP A 30 32.53 48.22 -38.87
C ASP A 30 31.43 47.59 -39.74
N ALA A 31 30.18 47.57 -39.25
CA ALA A 31 29.04 47.05 -39.99
C ALA A 31 28.67 48.02 -41.13
N THR A 32 28.57 47.49 -42.33
CA THR A 32 28.20 48.23 -43.55
C THR A 32 26.81 47.86 -44.05
N ALA A 33 26.32 46.68 -43.65
CA ALA A 33 24.96 46.20 -43.89
C ALA A 33 24.56 45.29 -42.72
N VAL A 34 23.30 45.40 -42.28
CA VAL A 34 22.77 44.62 -41.15
C VAL A 34 21.47 43.96 -41.55
N THR A 35 21.40 42.64 -41.41
CA THR A 35 20.15 41.87 -41.56
C THR A 35 19.62 41.51 -40.19
N VAL A 36 18.36 41.82 -39.91
CA VAL A 36 17.68 41.50 -38.64
C VAL A 36 16.58 40.49 -38.93
N VAL A 37 16.73 39.26 -38.44
CA VAL A 37 15.72 38.19 -38.61
C VAL A 37 14.75 38.21 -37.43
N GLY A 38 13.51 38.63 -37.69
CA GLY A 38 12.45 38.78 -36.69
C GLY A 38 12.19 40.23 -36.28
N ASP A 39 11.40 40.41 -35.21
CA ASP A 39 10.98 41.73 -34.72
C ASP A 39 11.91 42.23 -33.61
N TYR A 40 12.92 43.03 -34.00
CA TYR A 40 13.89 43.63 -33.08
C TYR A 40 14.09 45.13 -33.38
N PRO A 41 13.08 45.97 -33.05
CA PRO A 41 13.07 47.38 -33.43
C PRO A 41 14.21 48.19 -32.81
N GLU A 42 14.69 47.79 -31.62
CA GLU A 42 15.83 48.44 -30.94
C GLU A 42 17.12 48.33 -31.76
N ILE A 43 17.34 47.19 -32.41
CA ILE A 43 18.53 46.94 -33.24
C ILE A 43 18.41 47.72 -34.55
N VAL A 44 17.24 47.66 -35.18
CA VAL A 44 16.95 48.37 -36.44
C VAL A 44 17.17 49.86 -36.27
N THR A 45 16.52 50.46 -35.27
CA THR A 45 16.62 51.90 -34.98
C THR A 45 18.08 52.31 -34.72
N ALA A 46 18.83 51.52 -33.94
CA ALA A 46 20.20 51.86 -33.59
C ALA A 46 21.15 51.90 -34.81
N TYR A 47 20.92 51.06 -35.82
CA TYR A 47 21.71 51.06 -37.05
C TYR A 47 21.22 52.09 -38.07
N GLU A 48 19.90 52.27 -38.22
CA GLU A 48 19.30 53.30 -39.08
C GLU A 48 19.72 54.72 -38.66
N ASP A 49 19.76 54.99 -37.35
CA ASP A 49 20.21 56.28 -36.79
C ASP A 49 21.66 56.62 -37.15
N THR A 50 22.44 55.63 -37.56
CA THR A 50 23.83 55.79 -38.01
C THR A 50 24.01 55.73 -39.53
N GLY A 51 22.91 55.63 -40.28
CA GLY A 51 22.92 55.58 -41.74
C GLY A 51 23.43 54.26 -42.32
N VAL A 52 23.40 53.18 -41.53
CA VAL A 52 23.71 51.82 -42.00
C VAL A 52 22.47 51.22 -42.65
N ASP A 53 22.65 50.49 -43.75
CA ASP A 53 21.56 49.81 -44.44
C ASP A 53 21.08 48.61 -43.62
N VAL A 54 19.78 48.60 -43.26
CA VAL A 54 19.16 47.58 -42.41
C VAL A 54 18.05 46.86 -43.17
N GLU A 55 18.17 45.55 -43.29
CA GLU A 55 17.16 44.67 -43.88
C GLU A 55 16.47 43.85 -42.80
N VAL A 56 15.16 44.01 -42.63
CA VAL A 56 14.36 43.20 -41.69
C VAL A 56 13.76 42.02 -42.44
N VAL A 57 14.17 40.81 -42.06
CA VAL A 57 13.68 39.56 -42.64
C VAL A 57 12.72 38.92 -41.63
N ALA A 58 11.51 38.58 -42.07
CA ALA A 58 10.56 37.86 -41.22
C ALA A 58 11.15 36.52 -40.77
N LEU A 59 10.85 36.08 -39.55
CA LEU A 59 11.22 34.73 -39.09
C LEU A 59 10.70 33.71 -40.12
N PRO A 60 11.52 32.76 -40.59
CA PRO A 60 11.00 31.64 -41.35
C PRO A 60 9.95 30.96 -40.47
N GLU A 61 8.77 30.69 -41.03
CA GLU A 61 7.76 29.89 -40.35
C GLU A 61 8.43 28.60 -39.87
N LEU A 62 8.37 28.34 -38.56
CA LEU A 62 8.90 27.13 -37.95
C LEU A 62 8.30 25.92 -38.69
N VAL A 63 9.07 25.34 -39.61
CA VAL A 63 8.76 24.02 -40.13
C VAL A 63 8.97 23.10 -38.95
N VAL A 64 7.88 22.73 -38.28
CA VAL A 64 7.86 21.68 -37.26
C VAL A 64 8.16 20.36 -38.00
N VAL A 65 9.43 20.11 -38.26
CA VAL A 65 9.88 18.86 -38.87
C VAL A 65 9.70 17.75 -37.84
N GLY A 66 8.62 16.99 -37.97
CA GLY A 66 8.65 15.55 -37.70
C GLY A 66 8.32 15.03 -36.30
N ALA A 67 7.76 15.81 -35.37
CA ALA A 67 7.40 15.30 -34.02
C ALA A 67 5.90 15.31 -33.68
N GLN A 68 5.05 16.09 -34.37
CA GLN A 68 3.67 16.32 -33.90
C GLN A 68 2.64 15.27 -34.35
N ALA A 69 2.85 14.55 -35.45
CA ALA A 69 1.82 13.63 -35.97
C ALA A 69 1.84 12.24 -35.30
N VAL A 70 3.01 11.74 -34.89
CA VAL A 70 3.15 10.42 -34.25
C VAL A 70 2.97 10.52 -32.73
N ALA A 71 3.39 11.64 -32.12
CA ALA A 71 3.22 11.90 -30.69
C ALA A 71 1.75 11.96 -30.26
N SER A 72 0.86 12.57 -31.05
CA SER A 72 -0.54 12.77 -30.63
C SER A 72 -1.33 11.48 -30.48
N GLY A 73 -1.15 10.50 -31.38
CA GLY A 73 -1.90 9.24 -31.33
C GLY A 73 -1.47 8.31 -30.20
N GLU A 74 -0.16 8.10 -30.03
CA GLU A 74 0.38 7.26 -28.97
C GLU A 74 0.17 7.88 -27.58
N GLN A 75 0.33 9.19 -27.45
CA GLN A 75 0.03 9.89 -26.19
C GLN A 75 -1.45 9.88 -25.86
N SER A 76 -2.34 10.03 -26.85
CA SER A 76 -3.79 9.94 -26.62
C SER A 76 -4.19 8.53 -26.15
N LYS A 77 -3.56 7.49 -26.72
CA LYS A 77 -3.77 6.12 -26.28
C LYS A 77 -3.27 5.90 -24.85
N LEU A 78 -2.05 6.34 -24.54
CA LEU A 78 -1.51 6.24 -23.18
C LEU A 78 -2.37 6.98 -22.14
N LEU A 79 -2.92 8.15 -22.50
CA LEU A 79 -3.83 8.88 -21.62
C LEU A 79 -5.16 8.13 -21.42
N ALA A 80 -5.71 7.53 -22.47
CA ALA A 80 -6.92 6.72 -22.37
C ALA A 80 -6.68 5.46 -21.51
N ASP A 81 -5.57 4.76 -21.72
CA ASP A 81 -5.17 3.59 -20.93
C ASP A 81 -4.98 3.98 -19.46
N LEU A 82 -4.31 5.11 -19.18
CA LEU A 82 -4.12 5.63 -17.83
C LEU A 82 -5.44 6.03 -17.15
N GLN A 83 -6.36 6.66 -17.89
CA GLN A 83 -7.69 7.00 -17.37
C GLN A 83 -8.52 5.75 -17.05
N ALA A 84 -8.46 4.73 -17.91
CA ALA A 84 -9.11 3.45 -17.67
C ALA A 84 -8.53 2.75 -16.43
N GLU A 85 -7.21 2.76 -16.27
CA GLU A 85 -6.51 2.22 -15.09
C GLU A 85 -6.92 2.96 -13.81
N SER A 86 -6.91 4.30 -13.84
CA SER A 86 -7.32 5.11 -12.69
C SER A 86 -8.79 4.90 -12.33
N GLY A 87 -9.68 4.78 -13.31
CA GLY A 87 -11.10 4.50 -13.07
C GLY A 87 -11.31 3.12 -12.44
N ALA A 88 -10.60 2.11 -12.93
CA ALA A 88 -10.62 0.77 -12.37
C ALA A 88 -10.09 0.72 -10.92
N MET A 89 -9.03 1.47 -10.63
CA MET A 89 -8.49 1.60 -9.27
C MET A 89 -9.48 2.26 -8.31
N VAL A 90 -10.19 3.31 -8.75
CA VAL A 90 -11.24 3.96 -7.94
C VAL A 90 -12.36 2.97 -7.63
N LEU A 91 -12.83 2.20 -8.61
CA LEU A 91 -13.86 1.16 -8.38
C LEU A 91 -13.43 0.13 -7.33
N LEU A 92 -12.16 -0.28 -7.34
CA LEU A 92 -11.62 -1.18 -6.32
C LEU A 92 -11.62 -0.55 -4.93
N ILE A 93 -11.19 0.72 -4.82
CA ILE A 93 -11.15 1.44 -3.55
C ILE A 93 -12.56 1.59 -2.98
N ASP A 94 -13.50 2.08 -3.80
CA ASP A 94 -14.90 2.24 -3.40
C ASP A 94 -15.51 0.90 -2.97
N GLY A 95 -15.19 -0.18 -3.68
CA GLY A 95 -15.60 -1.54 -3.33
C GLY A 95 -15.02 -2.01 -2.00
N LEU A 96 -13.74 -1.73 -1.71
CA LEU A 96 -13.12 -2.02 -0.41
C LEU A 96 -13.83 -1.25 0.72
N GLU A 97 -14.12 0.03 0.51
CA GLU A 97 -14.79 0.87 1.49
C GLU A 97 -16.24 0.41 1.75
N ALA A 98 -16.93 -0.04 0.71
CA ALA A 98 -18.28 -0.62 0.82
C ALA A 98 -18.29 -2.06 1.37
N GLY A 99 -17.13 -2.73 1.42
CA GLY A 99 -16.99 -4.13 1.85
C GLY A 99 -17.30 -5.17 0.78
N GLU A 100 -17.54 -4.76 -0.46
CA GLU A 100 -17.79 -5.65 -1.61
C GLU A 100 -16.97 -5.20 -2.82
N ILE A 101 -15.93 -6.00 -3.14
CA ILE A 101 -14.99 -5.68 -4.21
C ILE A 101 -15.47 -6.31 -5.50
N HIS A 102 -15.68 -5.49 -6.53
CA HIS A 102 -16.05 -5.95 -7.86
C HIS A 102 -14.82 -6.05 -8.75
N ARG A 103 -14.81 -7.03 -9.66
CA ARG A 103 -13.75 -7.16 -10.64
C ARG A 103 -13.83 -6.01 -11.65
N PRO A 104 -12.74 -5.26 -11.91
CA PRO A 104 -12.72 -4.25 -12.96
C PRO A 104 -12.74 -4.87 -14.36
N ASP A 105 -13.31 -4.17 -15.33
CA ASP A 105 -13.36 -4.60 -16.74
C ASP A 105 -12.07 -4.29 -17.52
N SER A 106 -11.24 -3.37 -17.01
CA SER A 106 -10.01 -2.89 -17.63
C SER A 106 -8.98 -2.48 -16.59
N GLY A 107 -7.75 -2.20 -17.03
CA GLY A 107 -6.64 -1.81 -16.17
C GLY A 107 -5.84 -3.03 -15.70
N GLU A 108 -4.58 -3.13 -16.13
CA GLU A 108 -3.73 -4.28 -15.85
C GLU A 108 -3.35 -4.34 -14.36
N LEU A 109 -3.02 -3.19 -13.77
CA LEU A 109 -2.64 -3.13 -12.36
C LEU A 109 -3.86 -3.34 -11.46
N ALA A 110 -5.00 -2.77 -11.83
CA ALA A 110 -6.27 -2.94 -11.13
C ALA A 110 -6.71 -4.41 -11.15
N LEU A 111 -6.64 -5.09 -12.29
CA LEU A 111 -6.94 -6.53 -12.37
C LEU A 111 -6.01 -7.37 -11.49
N ARG A 112 -4.70 -7.08 -11.53
CA ARG A 112 -3.73 -7.78 -10.68
C ARG A 112 -3.97 -7.51 -9.20
N LEU A 113 -4.31 -6.28 -8.84
CA LEU A 113 -4.63 -5.90 -7.46
C LEU A 113 -5.90 -6.64 -6.99
N PHE A 114 -6.92 -6.73 -7.84
CA PHE A 114 -8.13 -7.51 -7.57
C PHE A 114 -7.81 -8.98 -7.26
N ASP A 115 -6.97 -9.64 -8.06
CA ASP A 115 -6.60 -11.04 -7.85
C ASP A 115 -5.87 -11.26 -6.51
N VAL A 116 -4.94 -10.35 -6.17
CA VAL A 116 -4.20 -10.40 -4.90
C VAL A 116 -5.15 -10.15 -3.72
N LEU A 117 -6.03 -9.15 -3.81
CA LEU A 117 -7.04 -8.86 -2.79
C LEU A 117 -8.01 -10.04 -2.62
N GLY A 118 -8.43 -10.69 -3.71
CA GLY A 118 -9.26 -11.89 -3.67
C GLY A 118 -8.58 -13.04 -2.92
N THR A 119 -7.27 -13.21 -3.11
CA THR A 119 -6.48 -14.19 -2.35
C THR A 119 -6.47 -13.86 -0.86
N ILE A 120 -6.25 -12.60 -0.49
CA ILE A 120 -6.28 -12.15 0.92
C ILE A 120 -7.66 -12.37 1.52
N HIS A 121 -8.73 -12.00 0.81
CA HIS A 121 -10.10 -12.17 1.26
C HIS A 121 -10.43 -13.64 1.54
N ALA A 122 -10.03 -14.55 0.64
CA ALA A 122 -10.19 -15.99 0.84
C ALA A 122 -9.45 -16.47 2.11
N SER A 123 -8.17 -16.09 2.29
CA SER A 123 -7.40 -16.45 3.49
C SER A 123 -8.00 -15.89 4.78
N VAL A 124 -8.52 -14.66 4.77
CA VAL A 124 -9.22 -14.08 5.94
C VAL A 124 -10.51 -14.85 6.24
N GLY A 125 -11.23 -15.30 5.20
CA GLY A 125 -12.38 -16.18 5.33
C GLY A 125 -12.02 -17.49 6.04
N GLU A 126 -10.96 -18.16 5.60
CA GLU A 126 -10.45 -19.39 6.24
C GLU A 126 -10.01 -19.15 7.70
N LEU A 127 -9.28 -18.07 7.98
CA LEU A 127 -8.91 -17.73 9.36
C LEU A 127 -10.12 -17.45 10.26
N THR A 128 -11.17 -16.86 9.70
CA THR A 128 -12.41 -16.58 10.42
C THR A 128 -13.11 -17.90 10.80
N THR A 129 -13.19 -18.85 9.87
CA THR A 129 -13.80 -20.16 10.16
C THR A 129 -12.98 -20.97 11.17
N GLU A 130 -11.65 -20.95 11.07
CA GLU A 130 -10.76 -21.60 12.04
C GLU A 130 -10.89 -20.99 13.44
N ARG A 131 -10.90 -19.65 13.53
CA ARG A 131 -11.10 -18.92 14.79
C ARG A 131 -12.41 -19.32 15.44
N ASP A 132 -13.50 -19.36 14.67
CA ASP A 132 -14.82 -19.69 15.19
C ASP A 132 -14.89 -21.15 15.64
N GLY A 133 -14.27 -22.07 14.89
CA GLY A 133 -14.11 -23.46 15.31
C GLY A 133 -13.31 -23.59 16.62
N LEU A 134 -12.24 -22.82 16.78
CA LEU A 134 -11.43 -22.80 18.00
C LEU A 134 -12.19 -22.23 19.20
N ALA A 135 -13.00 -21.19 18.98
CA ALA A 135 -13.86 -20.62 20.02
C ALA A 135 -14.84 -21.67 20.57
N LEU A 136 -15.48 -22.43 19.69
CA LEU A 136 -16.37 -23.53 20.08
C LEU A 136 -15.65 -24.63 20.86
N THR A 137 -14.44 -24.99 20.45
CA THR A 137 -13.65 -26.01 21.18
C THR A 137 -13.23 -25.49 22.56
N VAL A 138 -12.81 -24.23 22.67
CA VAL A 138 -12.47 -23.62 23.96
C VAL A 138 -13.67 -23.63 24.91
N ASP A 139 -14.86 -23.29 24.42
CA ASP A 139 -16.08 -23.30 25.23
C ASP A 139 -16.47 -24.72 25.67
N ALA A 140 -16.32 -25.71 24.78
CA ALA A 140 -16.53 -27.12 25.13
C ALA A 140 -15.55 -27.59 26.22
N LEU A 141 -14.25 -27.32 26.06
CA LEU A 141 -13.23 -27.69 27.05
C LEU A 141 -13.46 -27.00 28.39
N ARG A 142 -13.89 -25.73 28.39
CA ARG A 142 -14.25 -25.02 29.63
C ARG A 142 -15.40 -25.72 30.36
N ALA A 143 -16.44 -26.14 29.63
CA ALA A 143 -17.56 -26.86 30.21
C ALA A 143 -17.12 -28.21 30.80
N GLU A 144 -16.25 -28.96 30.10
CA GLU A 144 -15.69 -30.22 30.60
C GLU A 144 -14.84 -30.00 31.87
N VAL A 145 -13.98 -28.99 31.88
CA VAL A 145 -13.16 -28.65 33.07
C VAL A 145 -14.05 -28.30 34.26
N GLU A 146 -15.12 -27.54 34.07
CA GLU A 146 -16.05 -27.23 35.16
C GLU A 146 -16.82 -28.46 35.64
N ALA A 147 -17.18 -29.39 34.74
CA ALA A 147 -17.77 -30.68 35.12
C ALA A 147 -16.80 -31.54 35.95
N LEU A 148 -15.54 -31.63 35.52
CA LEU A 148 -14.49 -32.37 36.24
C LEU A 148 -14.19 -31.76 37.60
N LYS A 149 -14.15 -30.42 37.71
CA LYS A 149 -13.99 -29.74 39.01
C LYS A 149 -15.14 -30.07 39.96
N LYS A 150 -16.39 -30.04 39.48
CA LYS A 150 -17.57 -30.42 40.29
C LYS A 150 -17.49 -31.86 40.75
N PHE A 151 -17.08 -32.77 39.86
CA PHE A 151 -16.88 -34.18 40.20
C PHE A 151 -15.77 -34.36 41.25
N ALA A 152 -14.66 -33.63 41.13
CA ALA A 152 -13.55 -33.71 42.10
C ALA A 152 -13.88 -33.10 43.48
N LEU A 153 -14.77 -32.10 43.54
CA LEU A 153 -15.20 -31.45 44.77
C LEU A 153 -16.32 -32.21 45.50
N THR A 154 -16.98 -33.14 44.81
CA THR A 154 -18.10 -33.91 45.36
C THR A 154 -17.69 -35.38 45.38
N PRO A 155 -17.06 -35.88 46.46
CA PRO A 155 -16.90 -37.32 46.62
C PRO A 155 -18.28 -37.99 46.48
N PRO A 156 -18.38 -39.16 45.84
CA PRO A 156 -19.66 -39.86 45.74
C PRO A 156 -20.29 -39.98 47.14
N ASP A 157 -21.60 -39.76 47.25
CA ASP A 157 -22.31 -39.72 48.55
C ASP A 157 -21.97 -40.96 49.41
N ASP A 158 -21.75 -42.11 48.76
CA ASP A 158 -21.33 -43.36 49.39
C ASP A 158 -19.93 -43.25 50.04
N GLU A 159 -18.95 -42.59 49.42
CA GLU A 159 -17.61 -42.43 50.01
C GLU A 159 -17.61 -41.49 51.21
N THR A 160 -18.44 -40.45 51.21
CA THR A 160 -18.55 -39.54 52.37
C THR A 160 -19.17 -40.26 53.57
N GLY A 161 -20.19 -41.09 53.31
CA GLY A 161 -20.80 -41.96 54.33
C GLY A 161 -19.82 -43.02 54.86
N GLU A 162 -19.09 -43.69 53.98
CA GLU A 162 -18.10 -44.71 54.34
C GLU A 162 -16.91 -44.15 55.12
N ILE A 163 -16.37 -42.98 54.72
CA ILE A 163 -15.30 -42.30 55.46
C ILE A 163 -15.78 -41.95 56.87
N SER A 164 -17.02 -41.48 57.02
CA SER A 164 -17.61 -41.15 58.32
C SER A 164 -17.78 -42.40 59.19
N ALA A 165 -18.21 -43.52 58.60
CA ALA A 165 -18.32 -44.80 59.29
C ALA A 165 -16.96 -45.37 59.72
N LEU A 166 -15.91 -45.23 58.89
CA LEU A 166 -14.55 -45.66 59.24
C LEU A 166 -13.95 -44.81 60.37
N LYS A 167 -14.17 -43.49 60.34
CA LYS A 167 -13.76 -42.58 61.42
C LYS A 167 -14.44 -42.92 62.74
N ALA A 168 -15.75 -43.16 62.72
CA ALA A 168 -16.51 -43.56 63.92
C ALA A 168 -15.96 -44.85 64.57
N LYS A 169 -15.58 -45.86 63.77
CA LYS A 169 -14.95 -47.09 64.28
C LYS A 169 -13.59 -46.82 64.94
N LEU A 170 -12.78 -45.95 64.33
CA LEU A 170 -11.47 -45.56 64.88
C LEU A 170 -11.62 -44.73 66.16
N ASP A 171 -12.63 -43.85 66.22
CA ASP A 171 -12.95 -43.05 67.42
C ASP A 171 -13.43 -43.94 68.58
N GLU A 172 -14.27 -44.95 68.30
CA GLU A 172 -14.70 -45.94 69.29
C GLU A 172 -13.51 -46.73 69.84
N ALA A 173 -12.56 -47.09 68.97
CA ALA A 173 -11.30 -47.73 69.34
C ALA A 173 -10.24 -46.74 69.89
N LYS A 174 -10.55 -45.45 69.98
CA LYS A 174 -9.65 -44.36 70.44
C LYS A 174 -8.33 -44.26 69.66
N ILE A 175 -8.33 -44.64 68.38
CA ILE A 175 -7.18 -44.49 67.49
C ILE A 175 -7.18 -43.09 66.87
N GLN A 176 -6.05 -42.41 66.95
CA GLN A 176 -5.86 -41.11 66.29
C GLN A 176 -5.66 -41.28 64.79
N TYR A 177 -6.34 -40.44 64.01
CA TYR A 177 -6.17 -40.32 62.56
C TYR A 177 -6.12 -38.84 62.15
N ARG A 178 -5.63 -38.57 60.93
CA ARG A 178 -5.63 -37.21 60.36
C ARG A 178 -7.03 -36.85 59.89
N ALA A 179 -7.50 -35.63 60.18
CA ALA A 179 -8.84 -35.18 59.80
C ALA A 179 -9.12 -35.26 58.28
N ASN A 180 -8.07 -35.07 57.46
CA ASN A 180 -8.07 -35.17 56.00
C ASN A 180 -7.47 -36.50 55.47
N ALA A 181 -7.43 -37.55 56.28
CA ALA A 181 -6.99 -38.87 55.83
C ALA A 181 -7.88 -39.38 54.69
N SER A 182 -7.27 -39.98 53.66
CA SER A 182 -7.99 -40.64 52.57
C SER A 182 -8.71 -41.89 53.06
N LYS A 183 -9.77 -42.31 52.36
CA LYS A 183 -10.51 -43.55 52.64
C LYS A 183 -9.59 -44.76 52.80
N GLU A 184 -8.68 -44.98 51.84
CA GLU A 184 -7.72 -46.09 51.88
C GLU A 184 -6.82 -46.07 53.14
N SER A 185 -6.44 -44.89 53.62
CA SER A 185 -5.65 -44.76 54.84
C SER A 185 -6.44 -45.12 56.09
N LEU A 186 -7.73 -44.76 56.14
CA LEU A 186 -8.62 -45.11 57.25
C LEU A 186 -8.95 -46.61 57.25
N GLU A 187 -9.16 -47.20 56.07
CA GLU A 187 -9.39 -48.65 55.92
C GLU A 187 -8.21 -49.48 56.44
N LYS A 188 -6.96 -49.05 56.17
CA LYS A 188 -5.77 -49.74 56.68
C LYS A 188 -5.72 -49.74 58.22
N LEU A 189 -6.02 -48.60 58.86
CA LEU A 189 -6.07 -48.50 60.32
C LEU A 189 -7.17 -49.36 60.93
N VAL A 190 -8.34 -49.41 60.30
CA VAL A 190 -9.44 -50.28 60.74
C VAL A 190 -9.10 -51.76 60.52
N ALA A 191 -8.41 -52.11 59.43
CA ALA A 191 -7.98 -53.48 59.18
C ALA A 191 -6.92 -53.95 60.20
N GLU A 192 -6.08 -53.04 60.69
CA GLU A 192 -5.12 -53.32 61.77
C GLU A 192 -5.83 -53.57 63.12
N LEU A 193 -6.91 -52.85 63.42
CA LEU A 193 -7.75 -53.13 64.60
C LEU A 193 -8.32 -54.55 64.61
N THR A 194 -8.70 -55.08 63.44
CA THR A 194 -9.26 -56.44 63.32
C THR A 194 -8.23 -57.57 63.32
N LYS A 195 -6.93 -57.24 63.43
CA LYS A 195 -5.84 -58.23 63.48
C LYS A 195 -5.34 -58.54 64.90
N GLU A 196 -5.88 -57.85 65.91
CA GLU A 196 -5.74 -58.19 67.35
C GLU A 196 -6.94 -58.99 67.85
#